data_AF-A0AAD7D289-F1
#
_entry.id   AF-A0AAD7D289-F1
#
_cell.length_a   1.000
_cell.length_b   1.000
_cell.length_c   1.000
_cell.angle_alpha   90.00
_cell.angle_beta   90.00
_cell.angle_gamma   90.00
#
_symmetry.space_group_name_H-M   'P 1'
#
loop_
_entity.id
_entity.type
_entity.pdbx_description
1 polymer ?
#
loop_
_entity_poly.entity_id
_entity_poly.type
_entity_poly.pdbx_seq_one_letter_code
_entity_poly.pdbx_strand_id
1 'polypeptide(L)'
;MPLNVADGIVDPASLKDRPEEFLIFYSDVVEGKMWCPDCRKVDELVRETFAGPDAPAAVIVYVGNKPEWKALDNKFRGEPFKIDGVPTIVRLKEKEEVGRLVDDEISSKLSAFVEGSKNV
;
A
#
# COMPACT_ATOMS: atom_id res chain seq x y z
N MET A 1 14.66 1.73 -9.08
CA MET A 1 13.61 2.28 -8.19
C MET A 1 12.35 1.46 -8.43
N PRO A 2 12.03 0.46 -7.59
CA PRO A 2 10.93 -0.46 -7.84
C PRO A 2 9.63 -0.05 -7.11
N LEU A 3 9.42 1.26 -6.90
CA LEU A 3 8.13 1.76 -6.41
C LEU A 3 7.27 2.09 -7.63
N ASN A 4 6.34 1.19 -7.93
CA ASN A 4 5.40 1.37 -9.03
C ASN A 4 4.11 1.96 -8.50
N VAL A 5 3.52 2.92 -9.22
CA VAL A 5 2.16 3.39 -8.95
C VAL A 5 1.20 2.56 -9.79
N ALA A 6 0.23 1.90 -9.16
CA ALA A 6 -0.83 1.22 -9.88
C ALA A 6 -1.92 2.21 -10.29
N ASP A 7 -2.15 2.29 -11.60
CA ASP A 7 -3.27 3.00 -12.18
C ASP A 7 -4.52 2.09 -12.15
N GLY A 8 -5.31 2.23 -11.09
CA GLY A 8 -6.75 1.98 -11.12
C GLY A 8 -7.28 0.55 -10.93
N ILE A 9 -6.49 -0.50 -11.17
CA ILE A 9 -6.90 -1.90 -10.93
C ILE A 9 -5.72 -2.71 -10.37
N VAL A 10 -5.71 -2.86 -9.06
CA VAL A 10 -4.95 -3.93 -8.40
C VAL A 10 -5.94 -5.01 -8.05
N ASP A 11 -5.70 -6.24 -8.49
CA ASP A 11 -6.44 -7.41 -8.02
C ASP A 11 -5.44 -8.32 -7.34
N PRO A 12 -5.77 -8.91 -6.18
CA PRO A 12 -4.86 -9.81 -5.47
C PRO A 12 -4.46 -10.98 -6.37
N ALA A 13 -5.31 -11.38 -7.33
CA ALA A 13 -5.03 -12.39 -8.32
C ALA A 13 -3.98 -11.97 -9.36
N SER A 14 -4.04 -10.74 -9.87
CA SER A 14 -3.06 -10.22 -10.84
C SER A 14 -1.69 -9.97 -10.20
N LEU A 15 -1.67 -9.72 -8.89
CA LEU A 15 -0.43 -9.56 -8.11
C LEU A 15 0.26 -10.89 -7.81
N LYS A 16 -0.45 -12.03 -7.88
CA LYS A 16 0.14 -13.37 -7.71
C LYS A 16 1.22 -13.70 -8.74
N ASP A 17 1.19 -13.02 -9.88
CA ASP A 17 2.14 -13.20 -10.98
C ASP A 17 3.24 -12.12 -10.98
N ARG A 18 3.09 -11.09 -10.13
CA ARG A 18 4.01 -9.97 -10.05
C ARG A 18 5.08 -10.18 -8.98
N PRO A 19 6.30 -9.64 -9.18
CA PRO A 19 7.33 -9.62 -8.14
C PRO A 19 6.98 -8.67 -6.98
N GLU A 20 5.94 -7.84 -7.11
CA GLU A 20 5.52 -6.93 -6.06
C GLU A 20 4.79 -7.64 -4.91
N GLU A 21 5.45 -7.72 -3.76
CA GLU A 21 4.92 -8.35 -2.54
C GLU A 21 4.17 -7.36 -1.63
N PHE A 22 4.29 -6.06 -1.86
CA PHE A 22 3.72 -5.04 -0.98
C PHE A 22 2.78 -4.12 -1.75
N LEU A 23 1.59 -3.92 -1.20
CA LEU A 23 0.58 -2.99 -1.71
C LEU A 23 0.32 -1.91 -0.69
N ILE A 24 0.35 -0.68 -1.14
CA ILE A 24 0.25 0.49 -0.28
C ILE A 24 -0.89 1.35 -0.81
N PHE A 25 -2.00 1.36 -0.09
CA PHE A 25 -3.16 2.16 -0.39
C PHE A 25 -3.00 3.55 0.24
N TYR A 26 -2.86 4.57 -0.61
CA TYR A 26 -2.76 5.96 -0.21
C TYR A 26 -3.97 6.78 -0.60
N SER A 27 -4.14 7.87 0.14
CA SER A 27 -4.99 8.98 -0.25
C SER A 27 -4.49 9.60 -1.55
N ASP A 28 -5.41 9.98 -2.43
CA ASP A 28 -5.08 10.68 -3.66
C ASP A 28 -4.40 12.04 -3.43
N VAL A 29 -3.69 12.48 -4.46
CA VAL A 29 -2.88 13.70 -4.44
C VAL A 29 -3.74 14.84 -4.96
N VAL A 30 -4.40 15.55 -4.03
CA VAL A 30 -5.16 16.76 -4.33
C VAL A 30 -4.18 17.93 -4.40
N GLU A 31 -4.09 18.59 -5.56
CA GLU A 31 -3.23 19.78 -5.76
C GLU A 31 -1.74 19.54 -5.44
N GLY A 32 -1.22 18.36 -5.79
CA GLY A 32 0.19 18.02 -5.61
C GLY A 32 0.56 17.61 -4.17
N LYS A 33 -0.41 17.48 -3.25
CA LYS A 33 -0.18 16.91 -1.92
C LYS A 33 -1.26 15.90 -1.54
N MET A 34 -0.84 14.82 -0.89
CA MET A 34 -1.77 13.88 -0.25
C MET A 34 -2.60 14.63 0.81
N TRP A 35 -3.92 14.47 0.75
CA TRP A 35 -4.83 15.14 1.69
C TRP A 35 -4.79 14.53 3.11
N CYS A 36 -4.29 13.30 3.24
CA CYS A 36 -4.10 12.65 4.52
C CYS A 36 -2.66 12.88 5.04
N PRO A 37 -2.47 13.41 6.27
CA PRO A 37 -1.13 13.61 6.83
C PRO A 37 -0.41 12.29 7.12
N ASP A 38 -1.14 11.25 7.53
CA ASP A 38 -0.57 9.93 7.85
C ASP A 38 -0.08 9.21 6.59
N CYS A 39 -0.78 9.38 5.45
CA CYS A 39 -0.29 8.89 4.16
C CYS A 39 1.09 9.46 3.80
N ARG A 40 1.36 10.74 4.13
CA ARG A 40 2.68 11.34 3.86
C ARG A 40 3.78 10.78 4.75
N LYS A 41 3.49 10.57 6.04
CA LYS A 41 4.43 9.93 6.96
C LYS A 41 4.78 8.53 6.49
N VAL A 42 3.76 7.76 6.09
CA VAL A 42 3.93 6.41 5.57
C VAL A 42 4.69 6.43 4.24
N ASP A 43 4.44 7.38 3.34
CA ASP A 43 5.19 7.53 2.07
C ASP A 43 6.68 7.76 2.31
N GLU A 44 7.04 8.63 3.24
CA GLU A 44 8.42 8.85 3.63
C GLU A 44 9.05 7.55 4.19
N LEU A 45 8.37 6.89 5.13
CA LEU A 45 8.83 5.64 5.75
C LEU A 45 9.00 4.51 4.73
N VAL A 46 8.04 4.36 3.81
CA VAL A 46 8.11 3.42 2.69
C VAL A 46 9.28 3.78 1.80
N ARG A 47 9.42 5.04 1.37
CA ARG A 47 10.54 5.43 0.51
C ARG A 47 11.88 5.17 1.18
N GLU A 48 12.03 5.40 2.47
CA GLU A 48 13.26 5.07 3.20
C GLU A 48 13.51 3.56 3.28
N THR A 49 12.48 2.79 3.66
CA THR A 49 12.59 1.32 3.83
C THR A 49 12.82 0.62 2.49
N PHE A 50 12.15 1.09 1.44
CA PHE A 50 12.18 0.55 0.09
C PHE A 50 13.24 1.21 -0.82
N ALA A 51 13.99 2.20 -0.34
CA ALA A 51 15.14 2.78 -1.05
C ALA A 51 16.37 1.86 -1.02
N GLY A 52 16.39 0.85 -0.14
CA GLY A 52 17.50 -0.10 -0.05
C GLY A 52 17.67 -0.93 -1.32
N PRO A 53 18.91 -1.31 -1.70
CA PRO A 53 19.18 -2.13 -2.89
C PRO A 53 18.52 -3.53 -2.82
N ASP A 54 18.34 -4.06 -1.61
CA ASP A 54 17.66 -5.33 -1.32
C ASP A 54 16.18 -5.16 -0.94
N ALA A 55 15.58 -4.01 -1.23
CA ALA A 55 14.17 -3.80 -0.90
C ALA A 55 13.26 -4.63 -1.81
N PRO A 56 12.21 -5.28 -1.25
CA PRO A 56 11.21 -5.97 -2.05
C PRO A 56 10.44 -4.98 -2.93
N ALA A 57 9.84 -5.45 -4.03
CA ALA A 57 9.07 -4.58 -4.90
C ALA A 57 7.72 -4.22 -4.25
N ALA A 58 7.33 -2.94 -4.36
CA ALA A 58 6.11 -2.43 -3.75
C ALA A 58 5.31 -1.56 -4.73
N VAL A 59 4.00 -1.60 -4.58
CA VAL A 59 3.05 -0.89 -5.41
C VAL A 59 2.25 0.09 -4.58
N ILE A 60 2.22 1.35 -5.02
CA ILE A 60 1.40 2.40 -4.46
C ILE A 60 0.09 2.48 -5.24
N VAL A 61 -1.03 2.48 -4.53
CA VAL A 61 -2.39 2.50 -5.08
C VAL A 61 -3.10 3.72 -4.53
N TYR A 62 -3.51 4.63 -5.39
CA TYR A 62 -4.31 5.78 -4.99
C TYR A 62 -5.79 5.41 -4.98
N VAL A 63 -6.43 5.62 -3.83
CA VAL A 63 -7.86 5.27 -3.64
C VAL A 63 -8.83 6.33 -4.17
N GLY A 64 -8.32 7.43 -4.71
CA GLY A 64 -9.08 8.59 -5.13
C GLY A 64 -9.26 9.66 -4.04
N ASN A 65 -9.97 10.72 -4.40
CA ASN A 65 -10.16 11.89 -3.56
C ASN A 65 -10.91 11.54 -2.27
N LYS A 66 -10.74 12.34 -1.21
CA LYS A 66 -11.47 12.18 0.07
C LYS A 66 -13.00 11.95 -0.09
N PRO A 67 -13.74 12.69 -0.94
CA PRO A 67 -15.16 12.41 -1.17
C PRO A 67 -15.42 11.06 -1.87
N GLU A 68 -14.60 10.67 -2.83
CA GLU A 68 -14.71 9.38 -3.53
C GLU A 68 -14.34 8.21 -2.63
N TRP A 69 -13.36 8.40 -1.74
CA TRP A 69 -13.03 7.44 -0.69
C TRP A 69 -14.18 7.22 0.30
N LYS A 70 -14.85 8.30 0.70
CA LYS A 70 -16.01 8.22 1.58
C LYS A 70 -17.24 7.63 0.92
N ALA A 71 -17.29 7.60 -0.40
CA ALA A 71 -18.41 7.00 -1.12
C ALA A 71 -18.47 5.49 -0.83
N LEU A 72 -19.69 4.99 -0.62
CA LEU A 72 -19.95 3.56 -0.43
C LEU A 72 -19.67 2.75 -1.71
N ASP A 73 -19.70 3.41 -2.86
CA ASP A 73 -19.41 2.83 -4.19
C ASP A 73 -17.91 2.62 -4.44
N ASN A 74 -17.05 2.92 -3.46
CA ASN A 74 -15.63 2.76 -3.66
C ASN A 74 -15.23 1.28 -3.72
N LYS A 75 -14.82 0.84 -4.91
CA LYS A 75 -14.26 -0.48 -5.20
C LYS A 75 -13.19 -0.97 -4.22
N PHE A 76 -12.40 -0.08 -3.63
CA PHE A 76 -11.37 -0.43 -2.64
C PHE A 76 -11.93 -0.75 -1.26
N ARG A 77 -13.09 -0.19 -0.90
CA ARG A 77 -13.81 -0.52 0.34
C ARG A 77 -14.59 -1.82 0.23
N GLY A 78 -14.90 -2.23 -1.00
CA GLY A 78 -15.51 -3.51 -1.32
C GLY A 78 -14.50 -4.66 -1.43
N GLU A 79 -14.99 -5.80 -1.89
CA GLU A 79 -14.13 -6.91 -2.29
C GLU A 79 -13.29 -6.52 -3.52
N PRO A 80 -12.02 -6.97 -3.59
CA PRO A 80 -11.42 -8.03 -2.75
C PRO A 80 -10.62 -7.55 -1.53
N PHE A 81 -10.29 -6.27 -1.39
CA PHE A 81 -9.38 -5.80 -0.34
C PHE A 81 -10.07 -5.35 0.95
N LYS A 82 -11.30 -4.85 0.87
CA LYS A 82 -12.08 -4.34 2.00
C LYS A 82 -11.27 -3.35 2.85
N ILE A 83 -10.69 -2.34 2.20
CA ILE A 83 -9.89 -1.31 2.85
C ILE A 83 -10.85 -0.37 3.59
N ASP A 84 -10.78 -0.34 4.92
CA ASP A 84 -11.71 0.49 5.72
C ASP A 84 -11.17 1.93 5.91
N GLY A 85 -9.84 2.06 5.99
CA GLY A 85 -9.11 3.32 6.17
C GLY A 85 -7.84 3.41 5.34
N VAL A 86 -7.36 4.63 5.11
CA VAL A 86 -6.06 4.92 4.49
C VAL A 86 -5.23 5.76 5.45
N PRO A 87 -3.90 5.53 5.55
CA PRO A 87 -3.10 4.59 4.77
C PRO A 87 -3.32 3.12 5.17
N THR A 88 -3.29 2.19 4.21
CA THR A 88 -3.28 0.74 4.47
C THR A 88 -2.20 0.07 3.65
N ILE A 89 -1.41 -0.82 4.24
CA ILE A 89 -0.42 -1.64 3.56
C ILE A 89 -0.83 -3.10 3.65
N VAL A 90 -0.86 -3.79 2.52
CA VAL A 90 -1.12 -5.22 2.44
C VAL A 90 0.15 -5.90 1.94
N ARG A 91 0.57 -6.97 2.61
CA ARG A 91 1.67 -7.81 2.12
C ARG A 91 1.13 -9.11 1.60
N LEU A 92 1.51 -9.40 0.37
CA LEU A 92 1.29 -10.65 -0.31
C LEU A 92 2.60 -11.43 -0.31
N LYS A 93 2.58 -12.66 0.17
CA LYS A 93 3.69 -13.60 0.05
C LYS A 93 3.17 -14.88 -0.59
N GLU A 94 3.87 -15.39 -1.59
CA GLU A 94 3.54 -16.69 -2.21
C GLU A 94 2.06 -16.83 -2.61
N LYS A 95 1.46 -15.75 -3.13
CA LYS A 95 0.07 -15.69 -3.62
C LYS A 95 -1.01 -15.64 -2.54
N GLU A 96 -0.63 -15.39 -1.30
CA GLU A 96 -1.54 -15.22 -0.15
C GLU A 96 -1.27 -13.90 0.61
N GLU A 97 -2.32 -13.30 1.14
CA GLU A 97 -2.19 -12.16 2.08
C GLU A 97 -1.62 -12.68 3.39
N VAL A 98 -0.35 -12.34 3.67
CA VAL A 98 0.31 -12.72 4.94
C VAL A 98 0.01 -11.72 6.06
N GLY A 99 -0.42 -10.51 5.71
CA GLY A 99 -0.84 -9.54 6.68
C GLY A 99 -1.15 -8.18 6.06
N ARG A 100 -1.78 -7.33 6.86
CA ARG A 100 -2.02 -5.93 6.53
C ARG A 100 -1.71 -5.05 7.73
N LEU A 101 -1.27 -3.83 7.47
CA LEU A 101 -1.05 -2.77 8.44
C LEU A 101 -1.96 -1.61 8.08
N VAL A 102 -2.62 -1.01 9.06
CA VAL A 102 -3.58 0.08 8.85
C VAL A 102 -3.19 1.26 9.71
N ASP A 103 -3.27 2.46 9.12
CA ASP A 103 -3.12 3.73 9.81
C ASP A 103 -1.78 3.82 10.59
N ASP A 104 -1.83 4.09 11.89
CA ASP A 104 -0.65 4.26 12.75
C ASP A 104 0.22 2.98 12.89
N GLU A 105 -0.38 1.78 12.73
CA GLU A 105 0.38 0.52 12.81
C GLU A 105 1.48 0.43 11.76
N ILE A 106 1.29 1.10 10.62
CA ILE A 106 2.28 1.12 9.55
C ILE A 106 3.57 1.79 10.05
N SER A 107 3.47 2.96 10.66
CA SER A 107 4.66 3.72 11.08
C SER A 107 5.55 2.96 12.07
N SER A 108 4.93 2.12 12.92
CA SER A 108 5.61 1.36 13.97
C SER A 108 6.06 -0.03 13.49
N LYS A 109 5.27 -0.70 12.64
CA LYS A 109 5.53 -2.09 12.22
C LYS A 109 6.10 -2.24 10.82
N LEU A 110 6.14 -1.19 9.99
CA LEU A 110 6.60 -1.30 8.59
C LEU A 110 7.99 -1.91 8.47
N SER A 111 8.95 -1.45 9.28
CA SER A 111 10.34 -1.92 9.23
C SER A 111 10.42 -3.43 9.47
N ALA A 112 9.79 -3.92 10.53
CA ALA A 112 9.73 -5.35 10.83
C ALA A 112 8.95 -6.14 9.76
N PHE A 113 7.92 -5.52 9.20
CA PHE A 113 7.07 -6.13 8.18
C PHE A 113 7.80 -6.32 6.84
N VAL A 114 8.71 -5.41 6.50
CA VAL A 114 9.60 -5.51 5.32
C VAL A 114 10.80 -6.41 5.60
N GLU A 115 11.42 -6.33 6.78
CA GLU A 115 12.51 -7.25 7.16
C GLU A 115 12.10 -8.72 7.10
N GLY A 116 10.86 -9.04 7.49
CA GLY A 116 10.32 -10.40 7.36
C GLY A 116 10.16 -10.89 5.90
N SER A 117 10.30 -10.03 4.88
CA SER A 117 10.35 -10.43 3.46
C SER A 117 11.77 -10.76 2.99
N LYS A 118 12.80 -10.12 3.55
CA LYS A 118 14.20 -10.36 3.18
C LYS A 118 14.75 -11.75 3.55
N ASN A 119 14.10 -12.49 4.46
CA ASN A 119 14.63 -13.75 4.97
C ASN A 119 14.16 -14.98 4.16
N VAL A 120 14.07 -14.89 2.83
CA VAL A 120 13.80 -16.04 1.94
C VAL A 120 14.95 -16.23 0.96
#